data_AF-K7R0E9-F1
#
_entry.id   AF-K7R0E9-F1
#
_cell.length_a   1.000
_cell.length_b   1.000
_cell.length_c   1.000
_cell.angle_alpha   90.00
_cell.angle_beta   90.00
_cell.angle_gamma   90.00
#
_symmetry.space_group_name_H-M   'P 1'
#
loop_
_entity.id
_entity.type
_entity.pdbx_description
1 polymer ?
#
loop_
_entity_poly.entity_id
_entity_poly.type
_entity_poly.pdbx_seq_one_letter_code
_entity_poly.pdbx_strand_id
1 'polypeptide(L)' 'NAITPGDFIQFAGAISLTLCPGAPRVPFSIGRPPPIAPAPNFLIPQPVNTTDQLLTRFAGVGFSPEELIALLTSHTV' A
#
# COMPACT_ATOMS: atom_id res chain seq x y z
N ASN A 1 21.75 -12.73 0.10
CA ASN A 1 20.73 -11.75 -0.35
C ASN A 1 19.73 -12.42 -1.28
N ALA A 2 18.76 -13.16 -0.72
CA ALA A 2 17.85 -14.00 -1.49
C ALA A 2 16.55 -13.29 -1.96
N ILE A 3 16.22 -12.12 -1.40
CA ILE A 3 15.01 -11.34 -1.74
C ILE A 3 15.36 -9.84 -1.77
N THR A 4 14.67 -9.05 -2.59
CA THR A 4 14.85 -7.58 -2.61
C THR A 4 14.05 -6.93 -1.47
N PRO A 5 14.42 -5.72 -1.01
CA PRO A 5 13.64 -5.01 0.01
C PRO A 5 12.17 -4.80 -0.39
N GLY A 6 11.91 -4.50 -1.68
CA GLY A 6 10.56 -4.35 -2.19
C GLY A 6 9.75 -5.65 -2.11
N ASP A 7 10.37 -6.79 -2.46
CA ASP A 7 9.71 -8.09 -2.34
C ASP A 7 9.46 -8.47 -0.88
N PHE A 8 10.40 -8.18 0.01
CA PHE A 8 10.25 -8.42 1.44
C PHE A 8 9.06 -7.66 2.03
N ILE A 9 8.94 -6.35 1.76
CA ILE A 9 7.86 -5.51 2.29
C ILE A 9 6.49 -6.05 1.88
N GLN A 10 6.32 -6.34 0.58
CA GLN A 10 5.03 -6.81 0.06
C GLN A 10 4.70 -8.24 0.52
N PHE A 11 5.71 -9.12 0.65
CA PHE A 11 5.51 -10.46 1.19
C PHE A 11 5.16 -10.43 2.68
N ALA A 12 5.85 -9.61 3.46
CA ALA A 12 5.59 -9.45 4.88
C ALA A 12 4.18 -8.90 5.14
N GLY A 13 3.72 -7.92 4.35
CA GLY A 13 2.35 -7.41 4.42
C GLY A 13 1.29 -8.44 4.03
N ALA A 14 1.54 -9.25 2.98
CA ALA A 14 0.62 -10.32 2.61
C ALA A 14 0.54 -11.41 3.70
N ILE A 15 1.67 -11.78 4.32
CA ILE A 15 1.71 -12.73 5.42
C ILE A 15 1.05 -12.18 6.68
N SER A 16 1.28 -10.91 7.05
CA SER A 16 0.74 -10.37 8.30
C SER A 16 -0.79 -10.39 8.32
N LEU A 17 -1.43 -10.14 7.18
CA LEU A 17 -2.89 -10.22 7.04
C LEU A 17 -3.43 -11.64 7.25
N THR A 18 -2.63 -12.69 7.04
CA THR A 18 -3.08 -14.08 7.31
C THR A 18 -3.31 -14.35 8.80
N LEU A 19 -2.82 -13.47 9.69
CA LEU A 19 -3.03 -13.54 11.13
C LEU A 19 -4.30 -12.79 11.58
N CYS A 20 -4.94 -12.05 10.69
CA CYS A 20 -6.16 -11.29 10.96
C CYS A 20 -7.39 -12.08 10.50
N PRO A 21 -8.26 -12.57 11.42
CA PRO A 21 -9.45 -13.32 11.03
C PRO A 21 -10.36 -12.53 10.07
N GLY A 22 -10.72 -13.12 8.94
CA GLY A 22 -11.58 -12.50 7.92
C GLY A 22 -10.83 -11.62 6.91
N ALA A 23 -9.54 -11.36 7.08
CA ALA A 23 -8.74 -10.65 6.09
C ALA A 23 -8.57 -11.49 4.80
N PRO A 24 -8.48 -10.82 3.63
CA PRO A 24 -8.27 -11.52 2.37
C PRO A 24 -6.85 -12.11 2.28
N ARG A 25 -6.69 -13.15 1.47
CA ARG A 25 -5.37 -13.63 1.05
C ARG A 25 -4.89 -12.79 -0.13
N VAL A 26 -4.10 -11.77 0.15
CA VAL A 26 -3.55 -10.87 -0.88
C VAL A 26 -2.60 -11.63 -1.81
N PRO A 27 -2.79 -11.56 -3.15
CA PRO A 27 -1.86 -12.16 -4.11
C PRO A 27 -0.46 -11.57 -3.98
N PHE A 28 0.56 -12.44 -4.05
CA PHE A 28 1.96 -12.03 -4.01
C PHE A 28 2.67 -12.34 -5.34
N SER A 29 3.48 -11.40 -5.80
CA SER A 29 4.39 -11.55 -6.94
C SER A 29 5.80 -11.16 -6.51
N ILE A 30 6.81 -11.86 -7.05
CA ILE A 30 8.23 -11.69 -6.74
C ILE A 30 9.00 -11.16 -7.94
N GLY A 31 10.08 -10.41 -7.71
CA GLY A 31 10.96 -9.89 -8.76
C GLY A 31 11.03 -8.37 -8.81
N ARG A 32 10.67 -7.65 -7.74
CA ARG A 32 10.82 -6.19 -7.70
C ARG A 32 12.30 -5.82 -7.77
N PRO A 33 12.69 -4.83 -8.61
CA PRO A 33 14.08 -4.39 -8.69
C PRO A 33 14.52 -3.70 -7.38
N PRO A 34 15.84 -3.57 -7.13
CA PRO A 34 16.35 -2.75 -6.04
C PRO A 34 15.86 -1.29 -6.16
N PRO A 35 15.61 -0.59 -5.02
CA PRO A 35 15.24 0.82 -5.04
C PRO A 35 16.37 1.67 -5.63
N ILE A 36 16.00 2.68 -6.43
CA ILE A 36 16.96 3.53 -7.16
C ILE A 36 17.26 4.86 -6.44
N ALA A 37 16.34 5.35 -5.62
CA ALA A 37 16.44 6.61 -4.89
C ALA A 37 15.38 6.68 -3.78
N PRO A 38 15.53 7.58 -2.79
CA PRO A 38 14.46 7.93 -1.86
C PRO A 38 13.22 8.49 -2.56
N ALA A 39 12.05 8.27 -1.98
CA ALA A 39 10.81 8.89 -2.46
C ALA A 39 10.82 10.42 -2.21
N PRO A 40 10.24 11.22 -3.12
CA PRO A 40 9.99 12.64 -2.86
C PRO A 40 9.15 12.88 -1.59
N ASN A 41 9.32 14.06 -0.99
CA ASN A 41 8.50 14.46 0.15
C ASN A 41 7.03 14.66 -0.23
N PHE A 42 6.16 14.62 0.78
CA PHE A 42 4.71 14.91 0.67
C PHE A 42 3.93 13.98 -0.26
N LEU A 43 4.43 12.76 -0.47
CA LEU A 43 3.72 11.71 -1.20
C LEU A 43 2.77 10.87 -0.32
N ILE A 44 2.86 11.01 1.00
CA ILE A 44 2.07 10.25 1.97
C ILE A 44 0.83 11.06 2.39
N PRO A 45 -0.39 10.51 2.22
CA PRO A 45 -1.60 11.12 2.74
C PRO A 45 -1.55 11.30 4.25
N GLN A 46 -2.08 12.42 4.74
CA GLN A 46 -2.15 12.76 6.15
C GLN A 46 -3.60 12.79 6.64
N PRO A 47 -3.85 12.48 7.92
CA PRO A 47 -5.21 12.51 8.49
C PRO A 47 -5.83 13.92 8.53
N VAL A 48 -5.02 14.96 8.35
CA VAL A 48 -5.46 16.36 8.28
C VAL A 48 -5.77 16.84 6.85
N ASN A 49 -5.51 16.01 5.83
CA ASN A 49 -5.84 16.35 4.45
C ASN A 49 -7.36 16.32 4.24
N THR A 50 -7.85 17.19 3.35
CA THR A 50 -9.26 17.17 2.94
C THR A 50 -9.55 15.94 2.06
N THR A 51 -10.81 15.53 1.97
CA THR A 51 -11.22 14.41 1.11
C THR A 51 -10.78 14.60 -0.34
N ASP A 52 -10.90 15.81 -0.90
CA ASP A 52 -10.47 16.10 -2.27
C ASP A 52 -8.96 15.93 -2.46
N GLN A 53 -8.15 16.32 -1.46
CA GLN A 53 -6.71 16.09 -1.48
C GLN A 53 -6.37 14.60 -1.47
N LEU A 54 -7.08 13.80 -0.67
CA LEU A 54 -6.91 12.35 -0.62
C LEU A 54 -7.28 11.68 -1.95
N LEU A 55 -8.44 12.01 -2.49
CA LEU A 55 -8.91 11.49 -3.79
C LEU A 55 -7.96 11.85 -4.91
N THR A 56 -7.52 13.11 -4.96
CA THR A 56 -6.55 13.59 -5.95
C THR A 56 -5.22 12.85 -5.83
N ARG A 57 -4.75 12.60 -4.60
CA ARG A 57 -3.47 11.91 -4.36
C ARG A 57 -3.49 10.47 -4.85
N PHE A 58 -4.58 9.74 -4.60
CA PHE A 58 -4.76 8.36 -5.03
C PHE A 58 -5.04 8.23 -6.53
N ALA A 59 -5.80 9.17 -7.11
CA ALA A 59 -5.96 9.26 -8.56
C ALA A 59 -4.61 9.46 -9.27
N GLY A 60 -3.69 10.23 -8.69
CA GLY A 60 -2.33 10.43 -9.19
C GLY A 60 -1.45 9.17 -9.26
N VAL A 61 -1.87 8.08 -8.61
CA VAL A 61 -1.21 6.75 -8.70
C VAL A 61 -2.15 5.67 -9.28
N GLY A 62 -3.26 6.08 -9.88
CA GLY A 62 -4.15 5.20 -10.65
C GLY A 62 -5.27 4.52 -9.87
N PHE A 63 -5.61 4.97 -8.66
CA PHE A 63 -6.74 4.44 -7.89
C PHE A 63 -8.00 5.31 -8.03
N SER A 64 -9.14 4.65 -8.15
CA SER A 64 -10.48 5.23 -8.06
C SER A 64 -10.87 5.59 -6.61
N PRO A 65 -11.90 6.42 -6.40
CA PRO A 65 -12.48 6.66 -5.07
C PRO A 65 -12.90 5.37 -4.35
N GLU A 66 -13.51 4.43 -5.07
CA GLU A 66 -13.97 3.16 -4.53
C GLU A 66 -12.79 2.28 -4.05
N GLU A 67 -11.69 2.27 -4.81
CA GLU A 67 -10.48 1.56 -4.41
C GLU A 67 -9.78 2.22 -3.21
N LEU A 68 -9.76 3.56 -3.12
CA LEU A 68 -9.27 4.24 -1.91
C LEU A 68 -10.07 3.79 -0.68
N ILE A 69 -11.40 3.79 -0.77
CA ILE A 69 -12.27 3.34 0.32
C ILE A 69 -11.99 1.87 0.66
N ALA A 70 -11.82 1.01 -0.34
CA ALA A 70 -11.46 -0.40 -0.13
C ALA A 70 -10.11 -0.54 0.58
N LEU A 71 -9.10 0.26 0.25
CA LEU A 71 -7.78 0.23 0.90
C LEU A 71 -7.83 0.72 2.37
N LEU A 72 -8.76 1.61 2.71
CA LEU A 72 -8.97 2.07 4.09
C LEU A 72 -9.52 0.99 5.02
N THR A 73 -9.97 -0.16 4.49
CA THR A 73 -10.29 -1.34 5.31
C THR A 73 -9.10 -1.82 6.14
N SER A 74 -7.86 -1.45 5.77
CA SER A 74 -6.68 -1.67 6.59
C SER A 74 -6.74 -1.03 7.98
N HIS A 75 -7.58 -0.01 8.19
CA HIS A 75 -7.84 0.60 9.51
C HIS A 75 -8.78 -0.21 10.41
N THR A 76 -9.18 -1.43 10.03
CA THR A 76 -9.99 -2.33 10.87
C THR A 76 -9.16 -3.17 11.86
N VAL A 77 -7.83 -3.13 11.76
CA VAL A 77 -6.87 -3.89 12.57
C VAL A 77 -5.76 -3.01 13.10
#